data_AF-S7VMI2-F1
#
_entry.id   AF-S7VMI2-F1
#
_cell.length_a   1.000
_cell.length_b   1.000
_cell.length_c   1.000
_cell.angle_alpha   90.00
_cell.angle_beta   90.00
_cell.angle_gamma   90.00
#
_symmetry.space_group_name_H-M   'P 1'
#
loop_
_entity.id
_entity.type
_entity.pdbx_description
1 polymer ?
#
loop_
_entity_poly.entity_id
_entity_poly.type
_entity_poly.pdbx_seq_one_letter_code
_entity_poly.pdbx_strand_id
1 'polypeptide(L)'
;MSKKLFVLLIVLMSLSLIGIIFVQSFFINNSIINEDKNFTFSVKRSLSYVSKAIEEYEFRNYFDKIGPYLNKENKMDSSIIKQLLIAEDDDINDKTIVHRNTVLEERFKVPSLFNEIDADSFSISKLYSERITETYNITTIDGVRRIDPETRIREYSSLNAFDKQFYEDSFKDLLKDKLVYNRVTAKQVETFLRRELEDEGVSLDFEFAIYDNDLATKVQSQNFEMSPDAHGVKIFLDNNNESSYNLWIDFPERKKYLISSIFWMIILSIIFTGVIIIAYTSAIYQLIRQRQISQIKTDFINNMTHEFKTPIATINLALDSIKTLK
;
A
#
# COMPACT_ATOMS: atom_id res chain seq x y z
N MET A 1 -50.92 -29.70 11.10
CA MET A 1 -50.15 -28.55 11.63
C MET A 1 -51.11 -27.48 12.13
N SER A 2 -50.90 -26.90 13.31
CA SER A 2 -51.80 -25.83 13.78
C SER A 2 -51.63 -24.57 12.91
N LYS A 3 -52.71 -23.82 12.66
CA LYS A 3 -52.71 -22.60 11.83
C LYS A 3 -51.64 -21.60 12.28
N LYS A 4 -51.39 -21.51 13.59
CA LYS A 4 -50.36 -20.65 14.19
C LYS A 4 -48.94 -21.08 13.79
N LEU A 5 -48.64 -22.38 13.80
CA LEU A 5 -47.31 -22.91 13.48
C LEU A 5 -46.99 -22.71 11.99
N PHE A 6 -47.98 -22.85 11.10
CA PHE A 6 -47.83 -22.57 9.67
C PHE A 6 -47.50 -21.09 9.41
N VAL A 7 -48.25 -20.17 10.04
CA VAL A 7 -48.03 -18.74 9.87
C VAL A 7 -46.67 -18.33 10.45
N LEU A 8 -46.31 -18.85 11.62
CA LEU A 8 -44.99 -18.65 12.23
C LEU A 8 -43.87 -19.05 11.26
N LEU A 9 -43.98 -20.23 10.65
CA LEU A 9 -42.95 -20.75 9.74
C LEU A 9 -42.77 -19.86 8.51
N ILE A 10 -43.87 -19.41 7.88
CA ILE A 10 -43.79 -18.47 6.76
C ILE A 10 -43.11 -17.16 7.18
N VAL A 11 -43.52 -16.58 8.31
CA VAL A 11 -42.92 -15.33 8.82
C VAL A 11 -41.42 -15.49 9.06
N LEU A 12 -41.01 -16.60 9.68
CA LEU A 12 -39.61 -16.88 9.99
C LEU A 12 -38.77 -17.09 8.72
N MET A 13 -39.31 -17.78 7.72
CA MET A 13 -38.66 -17.92 6.41
C MET A 13 -38.54 -16.57 5.68
N SER A 14 -39.59 -15.74 5.68
CA SER A 14 -39.54 -14.40 5.07
C SER A 14 -38.49 -13.51 5.72
N LEU A 15 -38.43 -13.54 7.05
CA LEU A 15 -37.43 -12.79 7.81
C LEU A 15 -36.01 -13.25 7.49
N SER A 16 -35.81 -14.56 7.35
CA SER A 16 -34.52 -15.14 6.93
C SER A 16 -34.11 -14.69 5.53
N LEU A 17 -35.03 -14.68 4.56
CA LEU A 17 -34.75 -14.20 3.20
C LEU A 17 -34.31 -12.73 3.19
N ILE A 18 -35.03 -11.87 3.92
CA ILE A 18 -34.68 -10.45 4.07
C ILE A 18 -33.29 -10.31 4.72
N GLY A 19 -33.02 -11.10 5.76
CA GLY A 19 -31.71 -11.13 6.42
C GLY A 19 -30.57 -11.49 5.48
N ILE A 20 -30.75 -12.49 4.62
CA ILE A 20 -29.73 -12.89 3.64
C ILE A 20 -29.49 -11.80 2.59
N ILE A 21 -30.56 -11.20 2.06
CA ILE A 21 -30.45 -10.11 1.08
C ILE A 21 -29.72 -8.91 1.71
N PHE A 22 -30.03 -8.59 2.97
CA PHE A 22 -29.36 -7.54 3.71
C PHE A 22 -27.87 -7.83 3.88
N VAL A 23 -27.49 -9.04 4.29
CA VAL A 23 -26.08 -9.45 4.44
C VAL A 23 -25.34 -9.36 3.11
N GLN A 24 -25.94 -9.81 1.99
CA GLN A 24 -25.31 -9.71 0.68
C GLN A 24 -25.11 -8.26 0.23
N SER A 25 -26.13 -7.41 0.40
CA SER A 25 -26.03 -5.98 0.09
C SER A 25 -24.94 -5.30 0.93
N PHE A 26 -24.88 -5.61 2.23
CA PHE A 26 -23.83 -5.14 3.13
C PHE A 26 -22.44 -5.60 2.66
N PHE A 27 -22.31 -6.87 2.26
CA PHE A 27 -21.02 -7.42 1.80
C PHE A 27 -20.55 -6.76 0.50
N ILE A 28 -21.43 -6.53 -0.48
CA ILE A 28 -21.09 -5.80 -1.72
C ILE A 28 -20.65 -4.37 -1.39
N ASN A 29 -21.42 -3.65 -0.58
CA ASN A 29 -21.09 -2.28 -0.21
C ASN A 29 -19.74 -2.19 0.53
N ASN A 30 -19.50 -3.10 1.48
CA ASN A 30 -18.23 -3.15 2.20
C ASN A 30 -17.06 -3.51 1.27
N SER A 31 -17.30 -4.35 0.26
CA SER A 31 -16.28 -4.70 -0.74
C SER A 31 -15.91 -3.49 -1.61
N ILE A 32 -16.89 -2.68 -2.05
CA ILE A 32 -16.63 -1.42 -2.75
C ILE A 32 -15.80 -0.47 -1.88
N ILE A 33 -16.18 -0.29 -0.61
CA ILE A 33 -15.48 0.60 0.32
C ILE A 33 -14.04 0.12 0.58
N ASN A 34 -13.82 -1.18 0.71
CA ASN A 34 -12.49 -1.72 0.91
C ASN A 34 -11.62 -1.59 -0.33
N GLU A 35 -12.19 -1.83 -1.51
CA GLU A 35 -11.48 -1.65 -2.77
C GLU A 35 -11.10 -0.20 -3.01
N ASP A 36 -11.98 0.73 -2.64
CA ASP A 36 -11.70 2.16 -2.70
C ASP A 36 -10.56 2.58 -1.76
N LYS A 37 -10.52 2.01 -0.55
CA LYS A 37 -9.41 2.21 0.39
C LYS A 37 -8.10 1.66 -0.14
N ASN A 38 -8.12 0.45 -0.73
CA ASN A 38 -6.96 -0.16 -1.34
C ASN A 38 -6.43 0.69 -2.50
N PHE A 39 -7.31 1.11 -3.40
CA PHE A 39 -7.00 2.02 -4.50
C PHE A 39 -6.37 3.32 -3.98
N THR A 40 -7.01 3.98 -3.02
CA THR A 40 -6.52 5.21 -2.39
C THR A 40 -5.12 5.01 -1.79
N PHE A 41 -4.89 3.87 -1.13
CA PHE A 41 -3.59 3.54 -0.54
C PHE A 41 -2.52 3.35 -1.63
N SER A 42 -2.80 2.57 -2.67
CA SER A 42 -1.91 2.38 -3.82
C SER A 42 -1.57 3.70 -4.50
N VAL A 43 -2.55 4.57 -4.72
CA VAL A 43 -2.34 5.91 -5.30
C VAL A 43 -1.45 6.77 -4.41
N LYS A 44 -1.72 6.87 -3.10
CA LYS A 44 -0.88 7.66 -2.18
C LYS A 44 0.55 7.15 -2.09
N ARG A 45 0.72 5.83 -2.13
CA ARG A 45 2.03 5.18 -2.12
C ARG A 45 2.79 5.46 -3.41
N SER A 46 2.12 5.33 -4.56
CA SER A 46 2.65 5.69 -5.88
C SER A 46 3.10 7.14 -5.91
N LEU A 47 2.26 8.08 -5.45
CA LEU A 47 2.60 9.50 -5.36
C LEU A 47 3.84 9.75 -4.48
N SER A 48 3.97 9.05 -3.35
CA SER A 48 5.16 9.14 -2.49
C SER A 48 6.42 8.65 -3.22
N TYR A 49 6.32 7.56 -3.99
CA TYR A 49 7.43 7.09 -4.81
C TYR A 49 7.74 8.04 -5.97
N VAL A 50 6.75 8.67 -6.58
CA VAL A 50 6.96 9.72 -7.59
C VAL A 50 7.70 10.91 -7.01
N SER A 51 7.31 11.38 -5.82
CA SER A 51 8.05 12.46 -5.13
C SER A 51 9.53 12.10 -4.98
N LYS A 52 9.80 10.89 -4.50
CA LYS A 52 11.16 10.40 -4.32
C LYS A 52 11.90 10.23 -5.66
N ALA A 53 11.24 9.72 -6.70
CA ALA A 53 11.81 9.56 -8.02
C ALA A 53 12.18 10.89 -8.67
N ILE A 54 11.35 11.93 -8.47
CA ILE A 54 11.64 13.30 -8.89
C ILE A 54 12.87 13.82 -8.13
N GLU A 55 12.93 13.68 -6.80
CA GLU A 55 14.09 14.09 -6.00
C GLU A 55 15.38 13.37 -6.43
N GLU A 56 15.33 12.06 -6.67
CA GLU A 56 16.47 11.29 -7.17
C GLU A 56 16.90 11.71 -8.58
N TYR A 57 15.95 12.07 -9.45
CA TYR A 57 16.23 12.61 -10.77
C TYR A 57 16.91 13.98 -10.69
N GLU A 58 16.42 14.88 -9.83
CA GLU A 58 17.03 16.18 -9.59
C GLU A 58 18.46 16.01 -9.06
N PHE A 59 18.64 15.19 -8.03
CA PHE A 59 19.95 14.91 -7.46
C PHE A 59 20.93 14.40 -8.53
N ARG A 60 20.53 13.40 -9.31
CA ARG A 60 21.37 12.82 -10.38
C ARG A 60 21.77 13.87 -11.41
N ASN A 61 20.81 14.67 -11.88
CA ASN A 61 21.08 15.70 -12.89
C ASN A 61 22.08 16.77 -12.41
N TYR A 62 22.09 17.10 -11.11
CA TYR A 62 23.07 18.02 -10.54
C TYR A 62 24.41 17.33 -10.25
N PHE A 63 24.37 16.12 -9.72
CA PHE A 63 25.57 15.34 -9.43
C PHE A 63 26.37 14.99 -10.68
N ASP A 64 25.71 14.66 -11.79
CA ASP A 64 26.33 14.35 -13.08
C ASP A 64 27.15 15.52 -13.64
N LYS A 65 26.83 16.77 -13.27
CA LYS A 65 27.61 17.96 -13.66
C LYS A 65 28.94 18.03 -12.92
N ILE A 66 28.99 17.56 -11.67
CA ILE A 66 30.17 17.61 -10.81
C ILE A 66 31.05 16.38 -11.01
N GLY A 67 30.44 15.21 -11.23
CA GLY A 67 31.11 13.91 -11.33
C GLY A 67 32.43 13.92 -12.13
N PRO A 68 32.50 14.52 -13.33
CA PRO A 68 33.72 14.58 -14.13
C PRO A 68 34.92 15.26 -13.45
N TYR A 69 34.67 16.18 -12.51
CA TYR A 69 35.72 16.94 -11.81
C TYR A 69 36.21 16.24 -10.53
N LEU A 70 35.54 15.19 -10.07
CA LEU A 70 35.89 14.43 -8.87
C LEU A 70 36.92 13.33 -9.18
N ASN A 71 37.97 13.69 -9.92
CA ASN A 71 38.99 12.78 -10.42
C ASN A 71 40.39 13.15 -9.87
N LYS A 72 41.38 12.25 -10.06
CA LYS A 72 42.72 12.41 -9.51
C LYS A 72 43.49 13.62 -10.07
N GLU A 73 43.20 14.04 -11.30
CA GLU A 73 43.88 15.18 -11.94
C GLU A 73 43.46 16.52 -11.33
N ASN A 74 42.23 16.61 -10.85
CA ASN A 74 41.68 17.80 -10.21
C ASN A 74 41.86 17.82 -8.69
N LYS A 75 42.53 16.81 -8.11
CA LYS A 75 42.82 16.74 -6.67
C LYS A 75 43.82 17.83 -6.28
N MET A 76 43.43 18.69 -5.36
CA MET A 76 44.25 19.79 -4.87
C MET A 76 45.12 19.35 -3.69
N ASP A 77 44.49 18.82 -2.65
CA ASP A 77 45.16 18.40 -1.42
C ASP A 77 44.36 17.33 -0.68
N SER A 78 44.94 16.82 0.42
CA SER A 78 44.26 15.91 1.34
C SER A 78 44.59 16.25 2.78
N SER A 79 43.57 16.22 3.64
CA SER A 79 43.62 16.58 5.06
C SER A 79 43.06 15.45 5.90
N ILE A 80 43.60 15.25 7.10
CA ILE A 80 43.00 14.35 8.10
C ILE A 80 41.91 15.13 8.84
N ILE A 81 40.68 14.63 8.82
CA ILE A 81 39.54 15.23 9.52
C ILE A 81 39.37 14.62 10.91
N LYS A 82 39.47 13.31 11.01
CA LYS A 82 39.26 12.57 12.26
C LYS A 82 40.15 11.35 12.29
N GLN A 83 40.69 11.04 13.46
CA GLN A 83 41.45 9.82 13.66
C GLN A 83 41.01 9.17 14.98
N LEU A 84 40.81 7.86 14.94
CA LEU A 84 40.62 7.02 16.11
C LEU A 84 41.72 5.96 16.14
N LEU A 85 42.40 5.86 17.28
CA LEU A 85 43.41 4.85 17.54
C LEU A 85 42.99 4.05 18.77
N ILE A 86 42.91 2.74 18.61
CA ILE A 86 42.62 1.77 19.68
C ILE A 86 43.77 0.78 19.67
N ALA A 87 44.39 0.57 20.83
CA ALA A 87 45.40 -0.46 21.03
C ALA A 87 44.89 -1.44 22.07
N GLU A 88 45.02 -2.73 21.78
CA GLU A 88 44.63 -3.83 22.64
C GLU A 88 45.82 -4.78 22.78
N ASP A 89 46.14 -5.15 24.01
CA ASP A 89 47.16 -6.16 24.30
C ASP A 89 46.47 -7.52 24.43
N ASP A 90 46.98 -8.50 23.69
CA ASP A 90 46.66 -9.92 23.79
C ASP A 90 47.75 -10.60 24.61
N ASP A 91 47.52 -10.65 25.92
CA ASP A 91 48.43 -11.26 26.90
C ASP A 91 48.64 -12.77 26.67
N ILE A 92 47.73 -13.44 25.94
CA ILE A 92 47.81 -14.89 25.69
C ILE A 92 48.80 -15.19 24.56
N ASN A 93 48.79 -14.36 23.53
CA ASN A 93 49.63 -14.54 22.34
C ASN A 93 50.86 -13.61 22.33
N ASP A 94 51.09 -12.86 23.40
CA ASP A 94 52.15 -11.84 23.51
C ASP A 94 52.12 -10.85 22.35
N LYS A 95 50.92 -10.32 22.02
CA LYS A 95 50.72 -9.41 20.89
C LYS A 95 50.11 -8.10 21.34
N THR A 96 50.50 -7.00 20.69
CA THR A 96 49.74 -5.74 20.72
C THR A 96 49.09 -5.54 19.36
N ILE A 97 47.78 -5.37 19.31
CA ILE A 97 47.03 -5.06 18.10
C ILE A 97 46.60 -3.60 18.16
N VAL A 98 46.99 -2.83 17.15
CA VAL A 98 46.66 -1.41 17.01
C VAL A 98 45.72 -1.24 15.82
N HIS A 99 44.49 -0.84 16.11
CA HIS A 99 43.50 -0.42 15.13
C HIS A 99 43.50 1.10 14.99
N ARG A 100 43.72 1.57 13.76
CA ARG A 100 43.69 2.99 13.40
C ARG A 100 42.65 3.21 12.33
N ASN A 101 41.69 4.08 12.57
CA ASN A 101 40.70 4.53 11.59
C ASN A 101 40.86 6.02 11.37
N THR A 102 41.20 6.41 10.14
CA THR A 102 41.44 7.80 9.73
C THR A 102 40.39 8.19 8.69
N VAL A 103 39.70 9.31 8.93
CA VAL A 103 38.85 9.97 7.95
C VAL A 103 39.68 11.04 7.25
N LEU A 104 39.88 10.87 5.96
CA LEU A 104 40.61 11.76 5.07
C LEU A 104 39.61 12.57 4.26
N GLU A 105 39.84 13.87 4.18
CA GLU A 105 39.20 14.75 3.20
C GLU A 105 40.13 14.89 1.99
N GLU A 106 39.58 14.75 0.80
CA GLU A 106 40.25 15.12 -0.46
C GLU A 106 39.47 16.25 -1.11
N ARG A 107 40.17 17.34 -1.48
CA ARG A 107 39.54 18.49 -2.15
C ARG A 107 39.83 18.48 -3.65
N PHE A 108 38.80 18.75 -4.44
CA PHE A 108 38.83 18.77 -5.90
C PHE A 108 38.48 20.17 -6.42
N LYS A 109 39.23 20.66 -7.41
CA LYS A 109 38.93 21.92 -8.08
C LYS A 109 37.80 21.74 -9.09
N VAL A 110 36.74 22.53 -8.97
CA VAL A 110 35.55 22.46 -9.83
C VAL A 110 35.26 23.85 -10.41
N PRO A 111 34.97 23.97 -11.71
CA PRO A 111 34.57 25.25 -12.30
C PRO A 111 33.19 25.69 -11.80
N SER A 112 32.81 26.94 -12.05
CA SER A 112 31.52 27.49 -11.63
C SER A 112 30.35 26.91 -12.45
N LEU A 113 29.77 25.80 -11.97
CA LEU A 113 28.74 25.01 -12.67
C LEU A 113 27.28 25.48 -12.45
N PHE A 114 27.00 26.32 -11.45
CA PHE A 114 25.64 26.58 -10.94
C PHE A 114 25.19 28.06 -10.91
N ASN A 115 25.87 28.96 -11.64
CA ASN A 115 25.65 30.42 -11.92
C ASN A 115 26.38 31.51 -11.09
N GLU A 116 26.73 32.59 -11.81
CA GLU A 116 27.01 34.03 -11.49
C GLU A 116 27.71 34.42 -10.18
N ILE A 117 28.79 33.74 -9.81
CA ILE A 117 29.82 34.37 -8.98
C ILE A 117 31.03 34.58 -9.90
N ASP A 118 31.68 35.75 -9.84
CA ASP A 118 32.97 36.08 -10.50
C ASP A 118 34.14 35.25 -9.92
N ALA A 119 33.90 33.96 -9.67
CA ALA A 119 34.89 33.01 -9.22
C ALA A 119 35.21 32.05 -10.37
N ASP A 120 36.49 31.93 -10.71
CA ASP A 120 36.97 31.03 -11.76
C ASP A 120 36.76 29.55 -11.40
N SER A 121 36.74 29.22 -10.11
CA SER A 121 36.54 27.85 -9.60
C SER A 121 36.29 27.83 -8.09
N PHE A 122 35.73 26.73 -7.59
CA PHE A 122 35.59 26.44 -6.16
C PHE A 122 36.10 25.02 -5.85
N SER A 123 36.21 24.69 -4.55
CA SER A 123 36.65 23.36 -4.10
C SER A 123 35.47 22.52 -3.61
N ILE A 124 35.42 21.26 -4.03
CA ILE A 124 34.51 20.25 -3.47
C ILE A 124 35.31 19.21 -2.71
N SER A 125 34.86 18.84 -1.51
CA SER A 125 35.47 17.77 -0.72
C SER A 125 34.77 16.43 -0.92
N LYS A 126 35.55 15.35 -0.77
CA LYS A 126 35.07 13.97 -0.56
C LYS A 126 35.73 13.37 0.66
N LEU A 127 34.99 12.51 1.37
CA LEU A 127 35.53 11.81 2.52
C LEU A 127 35.87 10.34 2.22
N TYR A 128 37.04 9.92 2.70
CA TYR A 128 37.53 8.55 2.62
C TYR A 128 37.87 8.04 4.02
N SER A 129 37.66 6.75 4.25
CA SER A 129 38.12 6.06 5.44
C SER A 129 39.32 5.19 5.08
N GLU A 130 40.43 5.43 5.77
CA GLU A 130 41.61 4.56 5.78
C GLU A 130 41.63 3.81 7.11
N ARG A 131 41.59 2.48 7.04
CA ARG A 131 41.67 1.60 8.21
C ARG A 131 43.00 0.86 8.17
N ILE A 132 43.77 0.98 9.25
CA ILE A 132 45.06 0.29 9.41
C ILE A 132 44.97 -0.59 10.65
N THR A 133 45.28 -1.87 10.50
CA THR A 133 45.49 -2.80 11.63
C THR A 133 46.96 -3.20 11.65
N GLU A 134 47.66 -2.84 12.71
CA GLU A 134 49.05 -3.17 12.95
C GLU A 134 49.14 -4.16 14.12
N THR A 135 49.75 -5.32 13.91
CA THR A 135 50.02 -6.31 14.96
C THR A 135 51.50 -6.29 15.25
N TYR A 136 51.83 -6.20 16.54
CA TYR A 136 53.20 -6.22 17.04
C TYR A 136 53.38 -7.43 17.94
N ASN A 137 54.46 -8.18 17.76
CA ASN A 137 54.88 -9.22 18.69
C ASN A 137 55.65 -8.59 19.84
N ILE A 138 55.29 -8.96 21.05
CA ILE A 138 55.96 -8.55 22.29
C ILE A 138 56.89 -9.68 22.70
N THR A 139 58.19 -9.44 22.73
CA THR A 139 59.15 -10.39 23.29
C THR A 139 59.82 -9.79 24.50
N THR A 140 59.91 -10.54 25.60
CA THR A 140 60.61 -10.07 26.81
C THR A 140 61.85 -10.93 26.99
N ILE A 141 63.03 -10.33 26.82
CA ILE A 141 64.33 -11.00 27.01
C ILE A 141 65.09 -10.20 28.07
N ASP A 142 65.56 -10.86 29.12
CA ASP A 142 66.31 -10.25 30.24
C ASP A 142 65.63 -9.02 30.88
N GLY A 143 64.29 -9.05 30.97
CA GLY A 143 63.50 -7.96 31.53
C GLY A 143 63.30 -6.76 30.57
N VAL A 144 63.83 -6.84 29.36
CA VAL A 144 63.64 -5.82 28.32
C VAL A 144 62.51 -6.26 27.39
N ARG A 145 61.41 -5.49 27.39
CA ARG A 145 60.31 -5.63 26.43
C ARG A 145 60.75 -5.11 25.06
N ARG A 146 60.71 -5.95 24.04
CA ARG A 146 60.90 -5.60 22.62
C ARG A 146 59.57 -5.75 21.91
N ILE A 147 59.26 -4.78 21.05
CA ILE A 147 58.03 -4.71 20.27
C ILE A 147 58.44 -4.74 18.80
N ASP A 148 58.14 -5.85 18.13
CA ASP A 148 58.52 -6.07 16.73
C ASP A 148 57.25 -6.08 15.85
N PRO A 149 57.19 -5.28 14.76
CA PRO A 149 56.03 -5.27 13.87
C PRO A 149 55.91 -6.63 13.15
N GLU A 150 54.73 -7.25 13.22
CA GLU A 150 54.43 -8.54 12.61
C GLU A 150 53.63 -8.35 11.32
N THR A 151 52.45 -7.74 11.41
CA THR A 151 51.57 -7.52 10.24
C THR A 151 51.02 -6.12 10.20
N ARG A 152 50.84 -5.60 8.99
CA ARG A 152 50.17 -4.32 8.73
C ARG A 152 49.17 -4.47 7.60
N ILE A 153 47.89 -4.40 7.93
CA ILE A 153 46.78 -4.45 6.96
C ILE A 153 46.27 -3.04 6.77
N ARG A 154 46.06 -2.62 5.51
CA ARG A 154 45.51 -1.32 5.16
C ARG A 154 44.34 -1.48 4.21
N GLU A 155 43.20 -0.88 4.57
CA GLU A 155 41.97 -0.87 3.80
C GLU A 155 41.56 0.58 3.52
N TYR A 156 41.08 0.82 2.30
CA TYR A 156 40.55 2.11 1.88
C TYR A 156 39.09 1.96 1.46
N SER A 157 38.22 2.86 1.92
CA SER A 157 36.81 2.90 1.55
C SER A 157 36.32 4.33 1.38
N SER A 158 35.52 4.60 0.35
CA SER A 158 34.84 5.87 0.15
C SER A 158 33.60 5.97 1.04
N LEU A 159 33.37 7.12 1.69
CA LEU A 159 32.19 7.35 2.53
C LEU A 159 31.00 7.88 1.72
N ASN A 160 30.62 7.14 0.68
CA ASN A 160 29.63 7.58 -0.33
C ASN A 160 28.28 7.99 0.25
N ALA A 161 27.84 7.36 1.34
CA ALA A 161 26.57 7.72 1.98
C ALA A 161 26.59 9.11 2.60
N PHE A 162 27.72 9.50 3.20
CA PHE A 162 27.89 10.83 3.79
C PHE A 162 27.99 11.89 2.69
N ASP A 163 28.84 11.64 1.69
CA ASP A 163 29.00 12.54 0.54
C ASP A 163 27.65 12.73 -0.17
N LYS A 164 26.89 11.64 -0.39
CA LYS A 164 25.56 11.69 -0.99
C LYS A 164 24.62 12.57 -0.17
N GLN A 165 24.51 12.36 1.15
CA GLN A 165 23.65 13.16 2.01
C GLN A 165 24.04 14.64 1.95
N PHE A 166 25.32 14.95 2.07
CA PHE A 166 25.84 16.32 2.01
C PHE A 166 25.47 17.03 0.70
N TYR A 167 25.61 16.34 -0.43
CA TYR A 167 25.22 16.88 -1.74
C TYR A 167 23.70 17.00 -1.90
N GLU A 168 22.92 16.02 -1.41
CA GLU A 168 21.45 16.11 -1.41
C GLU A 168 20.97 17.33 -0.63
N ASP A 169 21.48 17.55 0.57
CA ASP A 169 21.11 18.69 1.41
C ASP A 169 21.46 20.03 0.72
N SER A 170 22.67 20.11 0.15
CA SER A 170 23.16 21.30 -0.55
C SER A 170 22.33 21.61 -1.81
N PHE A 171 21.96 20.58 -2.59
CA PHE A 171 21.13 20.78 -3.78
C PHE A 171 19.69 21.10 -3.43
N LYS A 172 19.13 20.54 -2.35
CA LYS A 172 17.80 20.90 -1.87
C LYS A 172 17.71 22.39 -1.55
N ASP A 173 18.69 22.93 -0.82
CA ASP A 173 18.74 24.36 -0.52
C ASP A 173 18.86 25.20 -1.81
N LEU A 174 19.71 24.80 -2.76
CA LEU A 174 19.84 25.47 -4.06
C LEU A 174 18.55 25.43 -4.90
N LEU A 175 17.81 24.33 -4.83
CA LEU A 175 16.60 24.10 -5.63
C LEU A 175 15.36 24.75 -5.02
N LYS A 176 15.38 25.08 -3.73
CA LYS A 176 14.27 25.72 -3.00
C LYS A 176 13.81 27.03 -3.65
N ASP A 177 14.76 27.82 -4.15
CA ASP A 177 14.47 29.13 -4.79
C ASP A 177 14.12 29.01 -6.28
N LYS A 178 14.14 27.80 -6.86
CA LYS A 178 13.84 27.59 -8.27
C LYS A 178 12.37 27.29 -8.49
N LEU A 179 11.79 27.98 -9.48
CA LEU A 179 10.43 27.73 -9.95
C LEU A 179 10.28 26.31 -10.51
N VAL A 180 9.16 25.66 -10.20
CA VAL A 180 8.92 24.25 -10.53
C VAL A 180 9.11 23.89 -12.01
N TYR A 181 8.73 24.76 -12.94
CA TYR A 181 8.82 24.47 -14.36
C TYR A 181 10.27 24.44 -14.89
N ASN A 182 11.23 25.00 -14.13
CA ASN A 182 12.66 24.86 -14.41
C ASN A 182 13.27 23.60 -13.76
N ARG A 183 12.52 22.93 -12.89
CA ARG A 183 12.93 21.75 -12.13
C ARG A 183 12.46 20.47 -12.80
N VAL A 184 11.18 20.43 -13.21
CA VAL A 184 10.57 19.26 -13.85
C VAL A 184 9.58 19.68 -14.94
N THR A 185 9.48 18.86 -15.99
CA THR A 185 8.49 19.03 -17.06
C THR A 185 7.26 18.15 -16.82
N ALA A 186 6.10 18.54 -17.35
CA ALA A 186 4.87 17.75 -17.23
C ALA A 186 5.04 16.31 -17.75
N LYS A 187 5.74 16.14 -18.88
CA LYS A 187 6.01 14.81 -19.46
C LYS A 187 6.84 13.92 -18.54
N GLN A 188 7.80 14.48 -17.79
CA GLN A 188 8.59 13.71 -16.83
C GLN A 188 7.73 13.26 -15.66
N VAL A 189 6.92 14.16 -15.10
CA VAL A 189 5.97 13.84 -14.02
C VAL A 189 5.00 12.76 -14.46
N GLU A 190 4.44 12.87 -15.66
CA GLU A 190 3.56 11.85 -16.23
C GLU A 190 4.25 10.49 -16.36
N THR A 191 5.50 10.47 -16.83
CA THR A 191 6.28 9.23 -16.98
C THR A 191 6.53 8.57 -15.63
N PHE A 192 6.89 9.36 -14.60
CA PHE A 192 7.05 8.84 -13.24
C PHE A 192 5.73 8.33 -12.68
N LEU A 193 4.65 9.11 -12.79
CA LEU A 193 3.31 8.70 -12.32
C LEU A 193 2.88 7.39 -12.98
N ARG A 194 2.98 7.29 -14.29
CA ARG A 194 2.58 6.10 -15.04
C ARG A 194 3.34 4.86 -14.57
N ARG A 195 4.67 4.97 -14.43
CA ARG A 195 5.52 3.87 -13.95
C ARG A 195 5.13 3.44 -12.53
N GLU A 196 5.10 4.37 -11.58
CA GLU A 196 4.85 4.03 -10.17
C GLU A 196 3.40 3.52 -9.95
N LEU A 197 2.43 4.06 -10.69
CA LEU A 197 1.04 3.58 -10.64
C LEU A 197 0.90 2.17 -11.22
N GLU A 198 1.54 1.90 -12.37
CA GLU A 198 1.56 0.56 -12.97
C GLU A 198 2.23 -0.46 -12.04
N ASP A 199 3.33 -0.07 -11.37
CA ASP A 199 4.03 -0.92 -10.39
C ASP A 199 3.17 -1.24 -9.15
N GLU A 200 2.29 -0.31 -8.72
CA GLU A 200 1.29 -0.55 -7.66
C GLU A 200 -0.02 -1.18 -8.20
N GLY A 201 -0.06 -1.59 -9.48
CA GLY A 201 -1.19 -2.30 -10.10
C GLY A 201 -2.34 -1.40 -10.55
N VAL A 202 -2.16 -0.09 -10.58
CA VAL A 202 -3.15 0.91 -11.00
C VAL A 202 -2.94 1.28 -12.47
N SER A 203 -3.64 0.59 -13.37
CA SER A 203 -3.60 0.82 -14.82
C SER A 203 -4.78 1.67 -15.31
N LEU A 204 -4.90 2.87 -14.76
CA LEU A 204 -5.93 3.84 -15.15
C LEU A 204 -5.34 5.09 -15.76
N ASP A 205 -6.09 5.67 -16.70
CA ASP A 205 -5.81 7.01 -17.16
C ASP A 205 -6.04 8.01 -16.01
N PHE A 206 -5.14 8.99 -15.93
CA PHE A 206 -5.10 9.96 -14.86
C PHE A 206 -4.81 11.35 -15.42
N GLU A 207 -5.31 12.35 -14.71
CA GLU A 207 -4.94 13.74 -14.88
C GLU A 207 -4.18 14.17 -13.62
N PHE A 208 -3.16 15.02 -13.77
CA PHE A 208 -2.37 15.52 -12.66
C PHE A 208 -2.06 17.00 -12.79
N ALA A 209 -1.72 17.63 -11.67
CA ALA A 209 -1.19 18.99 -11.62
C ALA A 209 -0.31 19.19 -10.39
N ILE A 210 0.74 19.99 -10.55
CA ILE A 210 1.51 20.50 -9.42
C ILE A 210 0.96 21.86 -9.02
N TYR A 211 0.65 22.02 -7.74
CA TYR A 211 0.21 23.25 -7.11
C TYR A 211 1.33 23.81 -6.25
N ASP A 212 1.46 25.13 -6.23
CA ASP A 212 2.24 25.87 -5.24
C ASP A 212 1.27 26.53 -4.26
N ASN A 213 1.17 25.97 -3.06
CA ASN A 213 0.06 26.20 -2.13
C ASN A 213 -1.29 25.95 -2.83
N ASP A 214 -2.06 27.01 -3.09
CA ASP A 214 -3.38 26.96 -3.73
C ASP A 214 -3.35 27.31 -5.23
N LEU A 215 -2.18 27.64 -5.79
CA LEU A 215 -2.04 28.09 -7.18
C LEU A 215 -1.54 26.95 -8.08
N ALA A 216 -2.30 26.65 -9.13
CA ALA A 216 -1.89 25.69 -10.15
C ALA A 216 -0.66 26.20 -10.91
N THR A 217 0.33 25.35 -11.08
CA THR A 217 1.55 25.66 -11.84
C THR A 217 1.39 25.25 -13.31
N LYS A 218 2.37 25.61 -14.15
CA LYS A 218 2.39 25.20 -15.57
C LYS A 218 2.66 23.69 -15.75
N VAL A 219 3.04 22.98 -14.69
CA VAL A 219 3.34 21.55 -14.73
C VAL A 219 2.06 20.78 -14.40
N GLN A 220 1.23 20.59 -15.42
CA GLN A 220 -0.04 19.90 -15.33
C GLN A 220 -0.42 19.23 -16.65
N SER A 221 -1.32 18.26 -16.55
CA SER A 221 -2.05 17.68 -17.68
C SER A 221 -3.10 18.66 -18.23
N GLN A 222 -3.59 18.40 -19.46
CA GLN A 222 -4.45 19.35 -20.17
C GLN A 222 -5.85 19.45 -19.58
N ASN A 223 -6.39 18.36 -19.02
CA ASN A 223 -7.78 18.29 -18.56
C ASN A 223 -7.87 18.15 -17.03
N PHE A 224 -6.82 18.52 -16.30
CA PHE A 224 -6.86 18.47 -14.84
C PHE A 224 -7.85 19.50 -14.28
N GLU A 225 -8.81 19.01 -13.51
CA GLU A 225 -9.70 19.82 -12.70
C GLU A 225 -9.60 19.36 -11.25
N MET A 226 -9.43 20.30 -10.32
CA MET A 226 -9.36 19.97 -8.90
C MET A 226 -10.71 19.44 -8.43
N SER A 227 -10.78 18.13 -8.16
CA SER A 227 -11.97 17.47 -7.64
C SER A 227 -11.79 17.11 -6.16
N PRO A 228 -12.88 16.95 -5.38
CA PRO A 228 -12.79 16.46 -4.00
C PRO A 228 -12.23 15.03 -3.89
N ASP A 229 -12.25 14.29 -5.00
CA ASP A 229 -11.72 12.93 -5.13
C ASP A 229 -10.23 12.92 -5.53
N ALA A 230 -9.63 14.09 -5.77
CA ALA A 230 -8.21 14.20 -6.10
C ALA A 230 -7.31 13.84 -4.90
N HIS A 231 -6.20 13.20 -5.19
CA HIS A 231 -5.24 12.74 -4.20
C HIS A 231 -3.94 13.54 -4.32
N GLY A 232 -3.40 13.97 -3.19
CA GLY A 232 -2.25 14.86 -3.14
C GLY A 232 -1.12 14.36 -2.26
N VAL A 233 0.13 14.66 -2.65
CA VAL A 233 1.31 14.53 -1.79
C VAL A 233 2.18 15.78 -1.90
N LYS A 234 2.85 16.15 -0.81
CA LYS A 234 3.91 17.16 -0.86
C LYS A 234 5.09 16.64 -1.67
N ILE A 235 5.63 17.47 -2.53
CA ILE A 235 6.80 17.18 -3.34
C ILE A 235 7.87 18.26 -3.15
N PHE A 236 9.11 17.99 -3.53
CA PHE A 236 10.23 18.94 -3.38
C PHE A 236 10.49 19.35 -1.94
N LEU A 237 10.52 18.36 -1.04
CA LEU A 237 10.75 18.61 0.38
C LEU A 237 12.16 19.16 0.61
N ASP A 238 12.24 20.24 1.38
CA ASP A 238 13.51 20.80 1.84
C ASP A 238 14.14 19.94 2.97
N ASN A 239 15.26 20.41 3.50
CA ASN A 239 15.99 19.72 4.57
C ASN A 239 15.21 19.63 5.90
N ASN A 240 14.14 20.41 6.05
CA ASN A 240 13.24 20.40 7.20
C ASN A 240 11.95 19.60 6.94
N ASN A 241 11.89 18.88 5.81
CA ASN A 241 10.70 18.19 5.33
C ASN A 241 9.52 19.13 5.03
N GLU A 242 9.79 20.38 4.66
CA GLU A 242 8.78 21.37 4.30
C GLU A 242 8.77 21.63 2.79
N SER A 243 7.58 21.91 2.27
CA SER A 243 7.37 22.34 0.89
C SER A 243 5.99 22.99 0.74
N SER A 244 5.90 23.99 -0.13
CA SER A 244 4.66 24.59 -0.60
C SER A 244 4.07 23.81 -1.79
N TYR A 245 4.86 22.96 -2.45
CA TYR A 245 4.41 22.25 -3.64
C TYR A 245 3.68 20.95 -3.31
N ASN A 246 2.51 20.77 -3.94
CA ASN A 246 1.72 19.56 -3.87
C ASN A 246 1.51 18.98 -5.26
N LEU A 247 1.79 17.70 -5.44
CA LEU A 247 1.40 16.94 -6.62
C LEU A 247 0.01 16.35 -6.39
N TRP A 248 -0.95 16.79 -7.20
CA TRP A 248 -2.31 16.26 -7.23
C TRP A 248 -2.51 15.34 -8.42
N ILE A 249 -3.28 14.29 -8.22
CA ILE A 249 -3.74 13.36 -9.26
C ILE A 249 -5.24 13.09 -9.10
N ASP A 250 -5.94 12.99 -10.23
CA ASP A 250 -7.33 12.57 -10.30
C ASP A 250 -7.51 11.50 -11.39
N PHE A 251 -8.52 10.66 -11.22
CA PHE A 251 -8.81 9.51 -12.06
C PHE A 251 -10.25 9.57 -12.57
N PRO A 252 -10.47 10.07 -13.80
CA PRO A 252 -11.82 10.24 -14.36
C PRO A 252 -12.66 8.95 -14.37
N GLU A 253 -12.02 7.79 -14.60
CA GLU A 253 -12.69 6.47 -14.65
C GLU A 253 -12.66 5.69 -13.32
N ARG A 254 -12.28 6.30 -12.17
CA ARG A 254 -12.16 5.61 -10.87
C ARG A 254 -13.40 4.79 -10.50
N LYS A 255 -14.60 5.35 -10.60
CA LYS A 255 -15.84 4.66 -10.21
C LYS A 255 -16.08 3.39 -11.03
N LYS A 256 -15.81 3.46 -12.33
CA LYS A 256 -15.94 2.33 -13.25
C LYS A 256 -14.90 1.25 -12.93
N TYR A 257 -13.66 1.65 -12.63
CA TYR A 257 -12.61 0.74 -12.19
C TYR A 257 -12.98 -0.03 -10.92
N LEU A 258 -13.44 0.67 -9.87
CA LEU A 258 -13.81 0.05 -8.59
C LEU A 258 -14.92 -0.99 -8.77
N ILE A 259 -15.95 -0.68 -9.56
CA ILE A 259 -17.03 -1.62 -9.88
C ILE A 259 -16.50 -2.79 -10.72
N SER A 260 -15.60 -2.52 -11.67
CA SER A 260 -14.98 -3.56 -12.50
C SER A 260 -14.14 -4.54 -11.67
N SER A 261 -13.42 -4.08 -10.65
CA SER A 261 -12.60 -4.93 -9.78
C SER A 261 -13.43 -5.99 -9.05
N ILE A 262 -14.64 -5.63 -8.60
CA ILE A 262 -15.56 -6.55 -7.90
C ILE A 262 -16.69 -7.10 -8.78
N PHE A 263 -16.60 -6.93 -10.10
CA PHE A 263 -17.68 -7.27 -11.03
C PHE A 263 -18.12 -8.73 -10.92
N TRP A 264 -17.17 -9.66 -10.84
CA TRP A 264 -17.49 -11.08 -10.70
C TRP A 264 -18.15 -11.42 -9.37
N MET A 265 -17.78 -10.72 -8.30
CA MET A 265 -18.41 -10.89 -6.99
C MET A 265 -19.88 -10.43 -7.02
N ILE A 266 -20.15 -9.30 -7.67
CA ILE A 266 -21.53 -8.77 -7.85
C ILE A 266 -22.38 -9.77 -8.64
N ILE A 267 -21.89 -10.26 -9.79
CA ILE A 267 -22.61 -11.24 -10.60
C ILE A 267 -22.92 -12.50 -9.80
N LEU A 268 -21.92 -13.04 -9.10
CA LEU A 268 -22.08 -14.26 -8.32
C LEU A 268 -23.09 -14.06 -7.19
N SER A 269 -23.09 -12.91 -6.52
CA SER A 269 -24.06 -12.56 -5.48
C SER A 269 -25.48 -12.43 -6.04
N ILE A 270 -25.65 -11.84 -7.23
CA ILE A 270 -26.97 -11.74 -7.88
C ILE A 270 -27.49 -13.13 -8.25
N ILE A 271 -26.66 -13.98 -8.88
CA ILE A 271 -27.03 -15.35 -9.23
C ILE A 271 -27.43 -16.14 -7.98
N PHE A 272 -26.60 -16.06 -6.94
CA PHE A 272 -26.84 -16.76 -5.67
C PHE A 272 -28.12 -16.28 -4.98
N THR A 273 -28.36 -14.97 -4.94
CA THR A 273 -29.64 -14.39 -4.48
C THR A 273 -30.82 -14.89 -5.29
N GLY A 274 -30.68 -14.97 -6.62
CA GLY A 274 -31.71 -15.50 -7.51
C GLY A 274 -32.07 -16.96 -7.19
N VAL A 275 -31.07 -17.82 -6.99
CA VAL A 275 -31.28 -19.23 -6.59
C VAL A 275 -32.03 -19.32 -5.27
N ILE A 276 -31.66 -18.51 -4.27
CA ILE A 276 -32.33 -18.49 -2.96
C ILE A 276 -33.79 -18.05 -3.10
N ILE A 277 -34.08 -17.01 -3.89
CA ILE A 277 -35.44 -16.53 -4.13
C ILE A 277 -36.27 -17.63 -4.80
N ILE A 278 -35.74 -18.29 -5.84
CA ILE A 278 -36.43 -19.39 -6.53
C ILE A 278 -36.73 -20.54 -5.56
N ALA A 279 -35.74 -20.97 -4.78
CA ALA A 279 -35.90 -22.03 -3.79
C ALA A 279 -36.95 -21.66 -2.73
N TYR A 280 -36.91 -20.41 -2.24
CA TYR A 280 -37.86 -19.89 -1.26
C TYR A 280 -39.29 -19.86 -1.80
N THR A 281 -39.50 -19.33 -3.01
CA THR A 281 -40.82 -19.30 -3.65
C THR A 281 -41.35 -20.71 -3.90
N SER A 282 -40.50 -21.64 -4.34
CA SER A 282 -40.84 -23.06 -4.51
C SER A 282 -41.24 -23.71 -3.18
N ALA A 283 -40.48 -23.48 -2.11
CA ALA A 283 -40.77 -24.01 -0.79
C ALA A 283 -42.13 -23.50 -0.26
N ILE A 284 -42.41 -22.19 -0.37
CA ILE A 284 -43.70 -21.63 0.01
C ILE A 284 -44.84 -22.24 -0.81
N TYR A 285 -44.67 -22.36 -2.12
CA TYR A 285 -45.68 -22.97 -2.98
C TYR A 285 -45.99 -24.41 -2.56
N GLN A 286 -44.96 -25.22 -2.31
CA GLN A 286 -45.11 -26.59 -1.83
C GLN A 286 -45.80 -26.64 -0.46
N LEU A 287 -45.46 -25.74 0.46
CA LEU A 287 -46.02 -25.69 1.81
C LEU A 287 -47.51 -25.33 1.78
N ILE A 288 -47.91 -24.37 0.94
CA ILE A 288 -49.33 -24.02 0.72
C ILE A 288 -50.09 -25.21 0.11
N ARG A 289 -49.53 -25.84 -0.94
CA ARG A 289 -50.15 -26.99 -1.61
C ARG A 289 -50.32 -28.18 -0.65
N GLN A 290 -49.32 -28.49 0.17
CA GLN A 290 -49.40 -29.54 1.19
C GLN A 290 -50.52 -29.25 2.20
N ARG A 291 -50.66 -27.99 2.62
CA ARG A 291 -51.74 -27.59 3.54
C ARG A 291 -53.12 -27.77 2.91
N GLN A 292 -53.31 -27.36 1.65
CA GLN A 292 -54.57 -27.55 0.92
C GLN A 292 -54.93 -29.04 0.78
N ILE A 293 -53.96 -29.87 0.37
CA ILE A 293 -54.16 -31.33 0.27
C ILE A 293 -54.52 -31.93 1.63
N SER A 294 -53.86 -31.49 2.70
CA SER A 294 -54.17 -31.95 4.06
C SER A 294 -55.59 -31.58 4.47
N GLN A 295 -56.06 -30.37 4.15
CA GLN A 295 -57.43 -29.95 4.45
C GLN A 295 -58.45 -30.77 3.67
N ILE A 296 -58.26 -30.94 2.35
CA ILE A 296 -59.14 -31.76 1.50
C ILE A 296 -59.24 -33.20 2.04
N LYS A 297 -58.11 -33.80 2.45
CA LYS A 297 -58.11 -35.15 3.05
C LYS A 297 -58.91 -35.20 4.35
N THR A 298 -58.72 -34.22 5.24
CA THR A 298 -59.47 -34.14 6.50
C THR A 298 -60.97 -33.94 6.26
N ASP A 299 -61.34 -33.07 5.33
CA ASP A 299 -62.74 -32.80 4.99
C ASP A 299 -63.40 -34.04 4.36
N PHE A 300 -62.69 -34.74 3.47
CA PHE A 300 -63.14 -36.01 2.91
C PHE A 300 -63.41 -37.06 3.99
N ILE A 301 -62.47 -37.25 4.93
CA ILE A 301 -62.62 -38.22 6.02
C ILE A 301 -63.81 -37.85 6.92
N ASN A 302 -63.94 -36.57 7.29
CA ASN A 302 -65.04 -36.09 8.12
C ASN A 302 -66.39 -36.26 7.42
N ASN A 303 -66.46 -35.92 6.14
CA ASN A 303 -67.67 -36.08 5.34
C ASN A 303 -68.07 -37.55 5.20
N MET A 304 -67.14 -38.42 4.82
CA MET A 304 -67.41 -39.87 4.72
C MET A 304 -67.81 -40.46 6.08
N THR A 305 -67.18 -40.03 7.18
CA THR A 305 -67.55 -40.48 8.53
C THR A 305 -68.99 -40.10 8.87
N HIS A 306 -69.40 -38.87 8.53
CA HIS A 306 -70.78 -38.42 8.73
C HIS A 306 -71.78 -39.23 7.89
N GLU A 307 -71.47 -39.42 6.61
CA GLU A 307 -72.28 -40.20 5.67
C GLU A 307 -72.39 -41.69 6.06
N PHE A 308 -71.37 -42.29 6.66
CA PHE A 308 -71.45 -43.67 7.18
C PHE A 308 -72.13 -43.77 8.54
N LYS A 309 -71.93 -42.80 9.44
CA LYS A 309 -72.52 -42.83 10.80
C LYS A 309 -74.05 -42.82 10.77
N THR A 310 -74.63 -42.07 9.83
CA THR A 310 -76.09 -41.93 9.69
C THR A 310 -76.80 -43.26 9.40
N PRO A 311 -76.48 -44.00 8.32
CA PRO A 311 -77.09 -45.29 8.05
C PRO A 311 -76.75 -46.35 9.10
N ILE A 312 -75.53 -46.34 9.67
CA ILE A 312 -75.18 -47.26 10.78
C ILE A 312 -76.09 -47.04 11.99
N ALA A 313 -76.36 -45.78 12.35
CA ALA A 313 -77.29 -45.46 13.43
C ALA A 313 -78.72 -45.90 13.12
N THR A 314 -79.18 -45.73 11.87
CA THR A 314 -80.49 -46.22 11.42
C THR A 314 -80.60 -47.75 11.49
N ILE A 315 -79.58 -48.48 11.05
CA ILE A 315 -79.53 -49.95 11.12
C ILE A 315 -79.53 -50.41 12.59
N ASN A 316 -78.76 -49.77 13.46
CA ASN A 316 -78.74 -50.08 14.88
C ASN A 316 -80.11 -49.83 15.54
N LEU A 317 -80.79 -48.73 15.23
CA LEU A 317 -82.15 -48.46 15.72
C LEU A 317 -83.16 -49.52 15.26
N ALA A 318 -83.06 -49.97 14.00
CA ALA A 318 -83.89 -51.03 13.46
C ALA A 318 -83.62 -52.38 14.17
N LEU A 319 -82.34 -52.71 14.39
CA LEU A 319 -81.93 -53.93 15.11
C LEU A 319 -82.41 -53.91 16.56
N ASP A 320 -82.27 -52.79 17.27
CA ASP A 320 -82.74 -52.65 18.65
C ASP A 320 -84.26 -52.82 18.76
N SER A 321 -85.00 -52.30 17.79
CA SER A 321 -86.46 -52.47 17.69
C SER A 321 -86.85 -53.94 17.45
N ILE A 322 -86.12 -54.65 16.59
CA ILE A 322 -86.33 -56.10 16.37
C ILE A 322 -85.99 -56.90 17.65
N LYS A 323 -84.94 -56.50 18.37
CA LYS A 323 -84.48 -57.18 19.57
C LYS A 323 -85.44 -57.01 20.76
N THR A 324 -86.19 -55.90 20.81
CA THR A 324 -87.23 -55.64 21.82
C THR A 324 -88.59 -56.25 21.48
N LEU A 325 -88.80 -56.68 20.23
CA LEU A 325 -90.00 -57.37 19.76
C LEU A 325 -89.98 -58.89 20.02
N LYS A 326 -88.97 -59.41 20.71
CA LYS A 326 -88.79 -60.83 21.03
C LYS A 326 -88.73 -61.04 22.54
#